data_AF-M2PVS4-F1
#
_entry.id   AF-M2PVS4-F1
#
_cell.length_a   1.000
_cell.length_b   1.000
_cell.length_c   1.000
_cell.angle_alpha   90.00
_cell.angle_beta   90.00
_cell.angle_gamma   90.00
#
_symmetry.space_group_name_H-M   'P 1'
#
loop_
_entity.id
_entity.type
_entity.pdbx_description
1 polymer ?
#
loop_
_entity_poly.entity_id
_entity_poly.type
_entity_poly.pdbx_seq_one_letter_code
_entity_poly.pdbx_strand_id
1 'polypeptide(L)'
;MGYGLEFHGLSLNALGERLRASTDAAARLIIAGGGAVDEEAAVEVVQVVRELAEPIDMVEHSSSGGDWFREEVIGGLVAEAIGADLAEHLLDRPLEGLVWDEYPSVGWAANAELRDAVARLDALGEDPAEGLPLEEAMIVGTVFAALRKVVADGVDLVTVYS
;
A
#
# COMPACT_ATOMS: atom_id res chain seq x y z
N MET A 1 8.98 15.21 -9.43
CA MET A 1 8.03 14.42 -8.61
C MET A 1 8.88 13.45 -7.81
N GLY A 2 8.67 13.38 -6.51
CA GLY A 2 9.29 12.33 -5.69
C GLY A 2 8.57 11.02 -5.98
N TYR A 3 9.31 9.92 -5.96
CA TYR A 3 8.71 8.59 -6.04
C TYR A 3 8.58 8.07 -4.62
N GLY A 4 7.51 7.36 -4.31
CA GLY A 4 7.26 6.94 -2.94
C GLY A 4 6.03 6.09 -2.74
N LEU A 5 5.95 5.55 -1.53
CA LEU A 5 4.83 4.75 -1.05
C LEU A 5 4.14 5.53 0.07
N GLU A 6 2.91 5.96 -0.21
CA GLU A 6 2.03 6.59 0.77
C GLU A 6 1.22 5.53 1.52
N PHE A 7 0.99 5.76 2.81
CA PHE A 7 0.16 4.90 3.66
C PHE A 7 -1.09 5.64 4.10
N HIS A 8 -2.23 4.99 3.95
CA HIS A 8 -3.55 5.57 4.21
C HIS A 8 -4.44 4.61 4.98
N GLY A 9 -5.10 5.10 6.03
CA GLY A 9 -6.09 4.36 6.79
C GLY A 9 -7.50 4.57 6.23
N LEU A 10 -8.17 3.50 5.81
CA LEU A 10 -9.50 3.58 5.17
C LEU A 10 -10.29 2.28 5.33
N SER A 11 -11.61 2.33 5.16
CA SER A 11 -12.44 1.13 4.95
C SER A 11 -12.46 0.74 3.47
N LEU A 12 -12.01 -0.48 3.14
CA LEU A 12 -12.02 -0.96 1.74
C LEU A 12 -13.44 -1.01 1.15
N ASN A 13 -14.45 -1.28 1.99
CA ASN A 13 -15.85 -1.23 1.57
C ASN A 13 -16.25 0.19 1.17
N ALA A 14 -15.87 1.21 1.95
CA ALA A 14 -16.17 2.60 1.64
C ALA A 14 -15.46 3.06 0.35
N LEU A 15 -14.21 2.60 0.15
CA LEU A 15 -13.47 2.83 -1.09
C LEU A 15 -14.20 2.23 -2.30
N GLY A 16 -14.53 0.94 -2.23
CA GLY A 16 -15.24 0.24 -3.30
C GLY A 16 -16.62 0.83 -3.59
N GLU A 17 -17.36 1.27 -2.58
CA GLU A 17 -18.64 1.97 -2.76
C GLU A 17 -18.46 3.30 -3.50
N ARG A 18 -17.46 4.11 -3.10
CA ARG A 18 -17.17 5.41 -3.73
C ARG A 18 -16.72 5.25 -5.18
N LEU A 19 -15.85 4.28 -5.47
CA LEU A 19 -15.37 3.99 -6.82
C LEU A 19 -16.53 3.55 -7.73
N ARG A 20 -17.38 2.63 -7.28
CA ARG A 20 -18.56 2.20 -8.04
C ARG A 20 -19.60 3.29 -8.25
N ALA A 21 -19.70 4.24 -7.32
CA ALA A 21 -20.61 5.38 -7.43
C ALA A 21 -20.07 6.49 -8.35
N SER A 22 -18.80 6.42 -8.76
CA SER A 22 -18.25 7.39 -9.71
C SER A 22 -18.75 7.15 -11.13
N THR A 23 -18.59 8.15 -12.00
CA THR A 23 -18.94 8.07 -13.44
C THR A 23 -17.73 7.92 -14.36
N ASP A 24 -16.57 7.77 -13.74
CA ASP A 24 -15.27 7.99 -14.36
C ASP A 24 -14.69 6.68 -14.94
N ALA A 25 -13.46 6.73 -15.46
CA ALA A 25 -12.83 5.60 -16.16
C ALA A 25 -12.72 4.36 -15.25
N ALA A 26 -12.29 4.53 -14.00
CA ALA A 26 -12.18 3.44 -13.04
C ALA A 26 -13.54 2.75 -12.77
N ALA A 27 -14.61 3.54 -12.62
CA ALA A 27 -15.95 2.99 -12.39
C ALA A 27 -16.45 2.15 -13.57
N ARG A 28 -16.13 2.56 -14.81
CA ARG A 28 -16.49 1.80 -16.02
C ARG A 28 -15.76 0.47 -16.09
N LEU A 29 -14.49 0.43 -15.72
CA LEU A 29 -13.72 -0.82 -15.62
C LEU A 29 -14.32 -1.76 -14.58
N ILE A 30 -14.64 -1.26 -13.39
CA ILE A 30 -15.29 -2.06 -12.34
C ILE A 30 -16.62 -2.64 -12.82
N ILE A 31 -17.47 -1.83 -13.46
CA ILE A 31 -18.76 -2.27 -14.02
C ILE A 31 -18.57 -3.33 -15.11
N ALA A 32 -17.50 -3.25 -15.90
CA ALA A 32 -17.15 -4.23 -16.92
C ALA A 32 -16.59 -5.55 -16.33
N GLY A 33 -16.41 -5.64 -15.01
CA GLY A 33 -15.86 -6.81 -14.33
C GLY A 33 -14.35 -6.73 -14.05
N GLY A 34 -13.77 -5.53 -14.14
CA GLY A 34 -12.35 -5.30 -13.94
C GLY A 34 -11.55 -5.17 -15.24
N GLY A 35 -10.24 -5.05 -15.12
CA GLY A 35 -9.31 -4.91 -16.24
C GLY A 35 -8.04 -4.15 -15.89
N ALA A 36 -7.14 -4.07 -16.87
CA ALA A 36 -5.95 -3.24 -16.79
C ALA A 36 -6.32 -1.76 -16.60
N VAL A 37 -5.67 -1.11 -15.65
CA VAL A 37 -5.84 0.30 -15.33
C VAL A 37 -4.85 1.12 -16.14
N ASP A 38 -5.35 2.08 -16.91
CA ASP A 38 -4.53 3.09 -17.57
C ASP A 38 -4.22 4.26 -16.62
N GLU A 39 -3.32 5.16 -17.02
CA GLU A 39 -2.90 6.30 -16.20
C GLU A 39 -4.10 7.18 -15.75
N GLU A 40 -5.11 7.38 -16.61
CA GLU A 40 -6.29 8.18 -16.28
C GLU A 40 -7.09 7.54 -15.14
N ALA A 41 -7.45 6.26 -15.28
CA ALA A 41 -8.16 5.52 -14.23
C ALA A 41 -7.31 5.39 -12.95
N ALA A 42 -5.99 5.26 -13.07
CA ALA A 42 -5.10 5.19 -11.90
C ALA A 42 -5.11 6.48 -11.09
N VAL A 43 -4.97 7.63 -11.76
CA VAL A 43 -5.03 8.94 -11.13
C VAL A 43 -6.38 9.18 -10.45
N GLU A 44 -7.48 8.76 -11.07
CA GLU A 44 -8.81 8.83 -10.48
C GLU A 44 -8.92 8.03 -9.19
N VAL A 45 -8.46 6.76 -9.18
CA VAL A 45 -8.49 5.93 -7.96
C VAL A 45 -7.65 6.57 -6.86
N VAL A 46 -6.46 7.05 -7.18
CA VAL A 46 -5.58 7.73 -6.21
C VAL A 46 -6.24 8.98 -5.63
N GLN A 47 -6.92 9.78 -6.46
CA GLN A 47 -7.66 10.94 -5.98
C GLN A 47 -8.76 10.52 -5.00
N VAL A 48 -9.51 9.47 -5.32
CA VAL A 48 -10.55 8.94 -4.42
C VAL A 48 -9.96 8.43 -3.10
N VAL A 49 -8.82 7.73 -3.14
CA VAL A 49 -8.11 7.31 -1.92
C VAL A 49 -7.75 8.53 -1.07
N ARG A 50 -7.09 9.53 -1.66
CA ARG A 50 -6.65 10.75 -0.94
C ARG A 50 -7.82 11.63 -0.45
N GLU A 51 -8.99 11.56 -1.09
CA GLU A 51 -10.20 12.25 -0.62
C GLU A 51 -10.84 11.58 0.59
N LEU A 52 -10.82 10.24 0.63
CA LEU A 52 -11.53 9.47 1.66
C LEU A 52 -10.68 9.10 2.86
N ALA A 53 -9.38 8.87 2.65
CA ALA A 53 -8.53 8.22 3.64
C ALA A 53 -7.86 9.20 4.60
N GLU A 54 -7.54 8.70 5.79
CA GLU A 54 -6.64 9.40 6.71
C GLU A 54 -5.19 9.14 6.28
N PRO A 55 -4.40 10.18 5.94
CA PRO A 55 -2.98 9.99 5.64
C PRO A 55 -2.23 9.59 6.92
N ILE A 56 -1.41 8.55 6.80
CA ILE A 56 -0.64 8.00 7.93
C ILE A 56 0.80 8.48 7.86
N ASP A 57 1.49 8.13 6.78
CA ASP A 57 2.89 8.48 6.55
C ASP A 57 3.25 8.24 5.07
N MET A 58 4.49 8.52 4.72
CA MET A 58 5.05 8.29 3.39
C MET A 58 6.53 7.91 3.48
N VAL A 59 6.96 6.99 2.62
CA VAL A 59 8.38 6.77 2.35
C VAL A 59 8.71 7.23 0.94
N GLU A 60 9.78 8.00 0.81
CA GLU A 60 10.26 8.50 -0.48
C GLU A 60 11.51 7.71 -0.92
N HIS A 61 11.67 7.54 -2.22
CA HIS A 61 12.90 7.04 -2.83
C HIS A 61 13.23 7.81 -4.11
N SER A 62 14.48 7.69 -4.57
CA SER A 62 14.90 8.27 -5.84
C SER A 62 14.26 7.55 -7.04
N SER A 63 14.11 8.24 -8.17
CA SER A 63 13.57 7.66 -9.41
C SER A 63 14.36 6.44 -9.89
N SER A 64 15.69 6.50 -9.76
CA SER A 64 16.61 5.40 -10.07
C SER A 64 16.59 4.28 -9.03
N GLY A 65 15.98 4.51 -7.87
CA GLY A 65 15.90 3.57 -6.76
C GLY A 65 14.61 2.76 -6.70
N GLY A 66 13.69 2.92 -7.67
CA GLY A 66 12.39 2.24 -7.63
C GLY A 66 12.49 0.71 -7.62
N ASP A 67 13.36 0.13 -8.44
CA ASP A 67 13.54 -1.33 -8.47
C ASP A 67 14.13 -1.84 -7.16
N TRP A 68 15.15 -1.17 -6.63
CA TRP A 68 15.72 -1.47 -5.32
C TRP A 68 14.66 -1.37 -4.20
N PHE A 69 13.86 -0.30 -4.21
CA PHE A 69 12.81 -0.11 -3.22
C PHE A 69 11.78 -1.25 -3.25
N ARG A 70 11.30 -1.62 -4.45
CA ARG A 70 10.29 -2.69 -4.59
C ARG A 70 10.86 -4.07 -4.33
N GLU A 71 12.04 -4.39 -4.84
CA GLU A 71 12.59 -5.75 -4.80
C GLU A 71 13.37 -6.03 -3.52
N GLU A 72 14.26 -5.13 -3.10
CA GLU A 72 15.16 -5.35 -1.97
C GLU A 72 14.54 -4.90 -0.64
N VAL A 73 13.82 -3.77 -0.64
CA VAL A 73 13.22 -3.24 0.60
C VAL A 73 11.85 -3.85 0.86
N ILE A 74 10.89 -3.67 -0.06
CA ILE A 74 9.54 -4.21 0.13
C ILE A 74 9.53 -5.74 -0.07
N GLY A 75 10.05 -6.23 -1.19
CA GLY A 75 10.12 -7.66 -1.52
C GLY A 75 11.17 -8.46 -0.75
N GLY A 76 12.11 -7.79 -0.08
CA GLY A 76 13.12 -8.41 0.77
C GLY A 76 12.86 -8.14 2.24
N LEU A 77 13.37 -7.01 2.75
CA LEU A 77 13.38 -6.68 4.19
C LEU A 77 11.98 -6.69 4.83
N VAL A 78 11.00 -6.05 4.19
CA VAL A 78 9.61 -6.02 4.70
C VAL A 78 8.96 -7.40 4.57
N ALA A 79 9.13 -8.06 3.43
CA ALA A 79 8.60 -9.40 3.16
C ALA A 79 9.10 -10.46 4.15
N GLU A 80 10.37 -10.40 4.58
CA GLU A 80 10.91 -11.30 5.59
C GLU A 80 10.15 -11.22 6.92
N ALA A 81 9.67 -10.02 7.27
CA ALA A 81 9.02 -9.76 8.53
C ALA A 81 7.50 -10.02 8.51
N ILE A 82 6.81 -9.65 7.43
CA ILE A 82 5.33 -9.75 7.33
C ILE A 82 4.83 -10.84 6.38
N GLY A 83 5.74 -11.45 5.61
CA GLY A 83 5.44 -12.41 4.55
C GLY A 83 5.42 -11.77 3.16
N ALA A 84 5.92 -12.48 2.16
CA ALA A 84 6.06 -12.01 0.78
C ALA A 84 4.74 -11.55 0.16
N ASP A 85 3.69 -12.38 0.23
CA ASP A 85 2.38 -12.05 -0.35
C ASP A 85 1.82 -10.73 0.22
N LEU A 86 1.95 -10.52 1.54
CA LEU A 86 1.44 -9.31 2.18
C LEU A 86 2.28 -8.09 1.81
N ALA A 87 3.59 -8.23 1.67
CA ALA A 87 4.45 -7.13 1.23
C ALA A 87 4.18 -6.74 -0.23
N GLU A 88 4.01 -7.70 -1.14
CA GLU A 88 3.61 -7.47 -2.52
C GLU A 88 2.25 -6.78 -2.60
N HIS A 89 1.29 -7.20 -1.77
CA HIS A 89 -0.01 -6.54 -1.69
C HIS A 89 0.04 -5.04 -1.36
N LEU A 90 1.12 -4.54 -0.74
CA LEU A 90 1.31 -3.12 -0.47
C LEU A 90 1.71 -2.32 -1.71
N LEU A 91 2.06 -2.95 -2.84
CA LEU A 91 2.49 -2.23 -4.05
C LEU A 91 1.37 -2.12 -5.09
N ASP A 92 0.69 -3.23 -5.37
CA ASP A 92 -0.19 -3.33 -6.54
C ASP A 92 -1.28 -4.41 -6.41
N ARG A 93 -1.83 -4.61 -5.21
CA ARG A 93 -2.94 -5.55 -5.04
C ARG A 93 -4.16 -5.13 -5.87
N PRO A 94 -4.75 -6.05 -6.68
CA PRO A 94 -5.96 -5.75 -7.42
C PRO A 94 -7.10 -5.26 -6.52
N LEU A 95 -7.78 -4.21 -6.93
CA LEU A 95 -8.90 -3.60 -6.20
C LEU A 95 -10.14 -3.61 -7.10
N GLU A 96 -11.23 -4.25 -6.68
CA GLU A 96 -12.47 -4.26 -7.48
C GLU A 96 -12.28 -4.82 -8.91
N GLY A 97 -11.34 -5.75 -9.09
CA GLY A 97 -10.97 -6.33 -10.40
C GLY A 97 -10.06 -5.44 -11.25
N LEU A 98 -9.68 -4.26 -10.76
CA LEU A 98 -8.68 -3.39 -11.36
C LEU A 98 -7.29 -3.98 -11.17
N VAL A 99 -6.51 -4.08 -12.25
CA VAL A 99 -5.15 -4.61 -12.28
C VAL A 99 -4.19 -3.52 -12.73
N TRP A 100 -3.12 -3.31 -11.96
CA TRP A 100 -2.16 -2.23 -12.19
C TRP A 100 -1.04 -2.70 -13.11
N ASP A 101 -0.98 -2.15 -14.32
CA ASP A 101 0.11 -2.42 -15.26
C ASP A 101 1.14 -1.27 -15.29
N GLU A 102 0.76 -0.09 -14.78
CA GLU A 102 1.57 1.13 -14.74
C GLU A 102 1.38 1.89 -13.41
N TYR A 103 2.18 2.94 -13.22
CA TYR A 103 2.10 3.81 -12.04
C TYR A 103 1.30 5.09 -12.31
N PRO A 104 0.58 5.64 -11.31
CA PRO A 104 0.55 5.19 -9.92
C PRO A 104 -0.25 3.90 -9.73
N SER A 105 0.17 3.06 -8.80
CA SER A 105 -0.54 1.83 -8.42
C SER A 105 -1.09 1.95 -7.01
N VAL A 106 -2.08 1.11 -6.69
CA VAL A 106 -2.67 1.03 -5.36
C VAL A 106 -2.49 -0.37 -4.80
N GLY A 107 -1.91 -0.45 -3.62
CA GLY A 107 -1.89 -1.65 -2.80
C GLY A 107 -2.91 -1.56 -1.66
N TRP A 108 -3.22 -2.70 -1.04
CA TRP A 108 -4.05 -2.73 0.15
C TRP A 108 -3.94 -4.02 0.94
N ALA A 109 -4.20 -3.91 2.23
CA ALA A 109 -4.32 -5.04 3.14
C ALA A 109 -5.46 -4.82 4.14
N ALA A 110 -6.32 -5.82 4.29
CA ALA A 110 -7.40 -5.76 5.26
C ALA A 110 -6.84 -5.79 6.68
N ASN A 111 -7.49 -5.09 7.61
CA ASN A 111 -7.05 -5.05 9.01
C ASN A 111 -6.89 -6.46 9.62
N ALA A 112 -7.76 -7.40 9.22
CA ALA A 112 -7.70 -8.79 9.65
C ALA A 112 -6.41 -9.50 9.18
N GLU A 113 -5.93 -9.22 7.97
CA GLU A 113 -4.67 -9.76 7.44
C GLU A 113 -3.48 -9.15 8.19
N LEU A 114 -3.55 -7.86 8.51
CA LEU A 114 -2.48 -7.11 9.17
C LEU A 114 -2.29 -7.48 10.64
N ARG A 115 -3.34 -7.89 11.35
CA ARG A 115 -3.25 -8.29 12.77
C ARG A 115 -2.25 -9.42 12.98
N ASP A 116 -2.29 -10.44 12.13
CA ASP A 116 -1.38 -11.58 12.24
C ASP A 116 0.07 -11.16 11.94
N ALA A 117 0.26 -10.27 10.96
CA ALA A 117 1.58 -9.73 10.63
C ALA A 117 2.15 -8.88 11.77
N VAL A 118 1.36 -7.95 12.32
CA VAL A 118 1.78 -7.10 13.45
C VAL A 118 2.06 -7.94 14.69
N ALA A 119 1.24 -8.96 14.98
CA ALA A 119 1.50 -9.87 16.09
C ALA A 119 2.83 -10.63 15.94
N ARG A 120 3.22 -11.02 14.71
CA ARG A 120 4.53 -11.62 14.45
C ARG A 120 5.65 -10.61 14.66
N LEU A 121 5.51 -9.39 14.12
CA LEU A 121 6.49 -8.32 14.30
C LEU A 121 6.76 -8.03 15.78
N ASP A 122 5.69 -7.93 16.58
CA ASP A 122 5.81 -7.64 18.00
C ASP A 122 6.39 -8.82 18.80
N ALA A 123 6.24 -10.04 18.29
CA ALA A 123 6.80 -11.25 18.91
C ALA A 123 8.30 -11.43 18.63
N LEU A 124 8.87 -10.78 17.61
CA LEU A 124 10.31 -10.85 17.30
C LEU A 124 11.17 -10.32 18.45
N GLY A 125 10.65 -9.41 19.27
CA GLY A 125 11.32 -8.88 20.47
C GLY A 125 12.52 -7.97 20.20
N GLU A 126 13.05 -7.97 18.97
CA GLU A 126 14.07 -7.07 18.43
C GLU A 126 13.43 -6.17 17.36
N ASP A 127 13.94 -4.95 17.20
CA ASP A 127 13.47 -4.04 16.14
C ASP A 127 13.97 -4.57 14.79
N PRO A 128 13.11 -4.92 13.82
CA PRO A 128 13.58 -5.45 12.55
C PRO A 128 14.34 -4.41 11.70
N ALA A 129 14.35 -3.14 12.10
CA ALA A 129 15.22 -2.12 11.53
C ALA A 129 16.63 -2.09 12.15
N GLU A 130 16.87 -2.84 13.22
CA GLU A 130 18.16 -2.85 13.93
C GLU A 130 19.28 -3.45 13.06
N GLY A 131 20.39 -2.71 12.95
CA GLY A 131 21.56 -3.14 12.16
C GLY A 131 21.49 -2.85 10.67
N LEU A 132 20.35 -2.35 10.17
CA LEU A 132 20.22 -1.89 8.78
C LEU A 132 20.92 -0.53 8.57
N PRO A 133 21.37 -0.23 7.34
CA PRO A 133 21.71 1.13 6.91
C PRO A 133 20.58 2.13 7.23
N LEU A 134 20.95 3.38 7.52
CA LEU A 134 20.00 4.41 7.99
C LEU A 134 18.76 4.57 7.08
N GLU A 135 18.96 4.56 5.76
CA GLU A 135 17.87 4.70 4.80
C GLU A 135 16.89 3.52 4.86
N GLU A 136 17.41 2.29 4.85
CA GLU A 136 16.61 1.06 4.99
C GLU A 136 15.89 1.01 6.34
N ALA A 137 16.60 1.32 7.43
CA ALA A 137 16.03 1.35 8.77
C ALA A 137 14.87 2.35 8.88
N MET A 138 15.00 3.53 8.26
CA MET A 138 13.92 4.52 8.21
C MET A 138 12.72 4.02 7.43
N ILE A 139 12.93 3.46 6.23
CA ILE A 139 11.84 2.96 5.38
C ILE A 139 11.09 1.81 6.09
N VAL A 140 11.82 0.81 6.55
CA VAL A 140 11.29 -0.36 7.25
C VAL A 140 10.56 0.07 8.52
N GLY A 141 11.15 0.98 9.30
CA GLY A 141 10.54 1.56 10.49
C GLY A 141 9.21 2.26 10.19
N THR A 142 9.17 3.11 9.15
CA THR A 142 7.94 3.81 8.74
C THR A 142 6.86 2.83 8.26
N VAL A 143 7.22 1.84 7.44
CA VAL A 143 6.27 0.80 6.99
C VAL A 143 5.64 0.11 8.20
N PHE A 144 6.45 -0.40 9.14
CA PHE A 144 5.92 -1.12 10.30
C PHE A 144 5.16 -0.21 11.27
N ALA A 145 5.55 1.05 11.40
CA ALA A 145 4.78 2.03 12.17
C ALA A 145 3.39 2.25 11.55
N ALA A 146 3.30 2.36 10.23
CA ALA A 146 2.01 2.48 9.52
C ALA A 146 1.13 1.25 9.72
N LEU A 147 1.68 0.03 9.58
CA LEU A 147 0.95 -1.22 9.82
C LEU A 147 0.41 -1.30 11.25
N ARG A 148 1.23 -0.94 12.25
CA ARG A 148 0.80 -0.93 13.65
C ARG A 148 -0.31 0.10 13.89
N LYS A 149 -0.21 1.29 13.29
CA LYS A 149 -1.25 2.32 13.43
C LYS A 149 -2.60 1.85 12.89
N VAL A 150 -2.67 1.35 11.66
CA VAL A 150 -3.96 0.86 11.10
C VAL A 150 -4.53 -0.31 11.91
N VAL A 151 -3.68 -1.22 12.41
CA VAL A 151 -4.10 -2.32 13.28
C VAL A 151 -4.70 -1.79 14.59
N ALA A 152 -4.05 -0.81 15.22
CA ALA A 152 -4.52 -0.19 16.45
C ALA A 152 -5.84 0.59 16.25
N ASP A 153 -5.97 1.29 15.12
CA ASP A 153 -7.15 2.08 14.76
C ASP A 153 -8.31 1.18 14.25
N GLY A 154 -8.03 -0.08 13.92
CA GLY A 154 -9.02 -1.05 13.46
C GLY A 154 -9.51 -0.80 12.03
N VAL A 155 -8.72 -0.10 11.21
CA VAL A 155 -9.02 0.23 9.80
C VAL A 155 -8.14 -0.56 8.84
N ASP A 156 -8.54 -0.66 7.56
CA ASP A 156 -7.72 -1.29 6.54
C ASP A 156 -6.59 -0.35 6.10
N LEU A 157 -5.54 -0.93 5.54
CA LEU A 157 -4.46 -0.17 4.91
C LEU A 157 -4.70 -0.08 3.41
N VAL A 158 -4.57 1.13 2.88
CA VAL A 158 -4.45 1.40 1.46
C VAL A 158 -3.13 2.11 1.24
N THR A 159 -2.39 1.69 0.21
CA THR A 159 -1.13 2.31 -0.17
C THR A 159 -1.23 2.89 -1.58
N VAL A 160 -0.54 4.01 -1.81
CA VAL A 160 -0.40 4.58 -3.14
C VAL A 160 1.08 4.61 -3.47
N TYR A 161 1.47 3.94 -4.55
CA TYR A 161 2.83 3.96 -5.05
C TYR A 161 2.90 4.80 -6.33
N SER A 162 3.75 5.83 -6.33
CA SER A 162 3.87 6.82 -7.41
C SER A 162 5.31 7.18 -7.72
#